data_AF-A0A4Q5SKT4-F1
#
_entry.id   AF-A0A4Q5SKT4-F1
#
_cell.length_a   1.000
_cell.length_b   1.000
_cell.length_c   1.000
_cell.angle_alpha   90.00
_cell.angle_beta   90.00
_cell.angle_gamma   90.00
#
_symmetry.space_group_name_H-M   'P 1'
#
loop_
_entity.id
_entity.type
_entity.pdbx_description
1 polymer ?
#
loop_
_entity_poly.entity_id
_entity_poly.type
_entity_poly.pdbx_seq_one_letter_code
_entity_poly.pdbx_strand_id
1 'polypeptide(L)'
;MSGKASFFNFSLSNILDDDQSILDQARVRLLYYGLLLVMAGLLVLLGNVYFHQQMMLTYTFGFLLVCVLAFFKYLTWNPNWHRVSHGLLVLATFTNLVNVFVTMQDVNLITVQSIILIIVFSFYMLGQSWGVFYSLANMLPVLGFMVLQFETNYFIDFKPEKLDQTTIILSVFANFILILFVQSHFYSAFITNIKEFKESSEEQSGMNVKLEHAIQKAEKSSHAKSEFLS
;
A
#
# COMPACT_ATOMS: atom_id res chain seq x y z
N MET A 1 0.54 0.04 26.62
CA MET A 1 -0.81 -0.47 26.97
C MET A 1 -1.79 0.03 25.93
N SER A 2 -2.22 -0.85 25.02
CA SER A 2 -3.09 -0.52 23.86
C SER A 2 -4.49 -0.07 24.31
N GLY A 3 -4.69 1.24 24.39
CA GLY A 3 -6.03 1.81 24.48
C GLY A 3 -6.71 1.61 23.14
N LYS A 4 -7.71 0.72 23.08
CA LYS A 4 -8.54 0.51 21.88
C LYS A 4 -8.98 1.88 21.35
N ALA A 5 -8.53 2.24 20.14
CA ALA A 5 -8.95 3.46 19.48
C ALA A 5 -10.48 3.52 19.46
N SER A 6 -11.05 4.60 19.99
CA SER A 6 -12.50 4.84 19.98
C SER A 6 -13.01 4.79 18.54
N PHE A 7 -14.23 4.31 18.33
CA PHE A 7 -14.83 4.20 17.00
C PHE A 7 -14.77 5.53 16.22
N PHE A 8 -14.83 6.69 16.89
CA PHE A 8 -14.76 8.01 16.26
C PHE A 8 -13.34 8.60 16.12
N ASN A 9 -12.31 7.78 16.22
CA ASN A 9 -10.94 8.26 16.12
C ASN A 9 -10.56 8.50 14.65
N PHE A 10 -10.22 9.74 14.34
CA PHE A 10 -9.68 10.16 13.04
C PHE A 10 -8.22 10.62 13.15
N SER A 11 -7.62 10.56 14.35
CA SER A 11 -6.25 11.04 14.55
C SER A 11 -5.23 9.93 14.32
N LEU A 12 -4.32 10.16 13.39
CA LEU A 12 -3.17 9.30 13.11
C LEU A 12 -2.28 9.09 14.35
N SER A 13 -2.18 10.09 15.22
CA SER A 13 -1.38 10.03 16.47
C SER A 13 -1.89 8.98 17.46
N ASN A 14 -3.16 8.60 17.36
CA ASN A 14 -3.80 7.65 18.27
C ASN A 14 -3.81 6.22 17.69
N ILE A 15 -3.28 6.06 16.47
CA ILE A 15 -3.26 4.82 15.69
C ILE A 15 -1.83 4.28 15.61
N LEU A 16 -0.85 5.17 15.58
CA LEU A 16 0.57 4.84 15.66
C LEU A 16 0.94 4.55 17.12
N ASP A 17 1.56 3.41 17.34
CA ASP A 17 2.15 3.02 18.63
C ASP A 17 3.68 3.16 18.51
N ASP A 18 4.33 3.80 19.48
CA ASP A 18 5.77 4.05 19.45
C ASP A 18 6.58 2.74 19.48
N ASP A 19 5.97 1.65 19.95
CA ASP A 19 6.57 0.31 19.98
C ASP A 19 6.61 -0.39 18.59
N GLN A 20 5.97 0.18 17.56
CA GLN A 20 5.97 -0.39 16.21
C GLN A 20 7.25 -0.09 15.43
N SER A 21 7.67 -1.03 14.57
CA SER A 21 8.78 -0.77 13.65
C SER A 21 8.48 0.43 12.75
N ILE A 22 9.50 1.20 12.39
CA ILE A 22 9.34 2.38 11.52
C ILE A 22 8.75 2.01 10.17
N LEU A 23 9.04 0.81 9.68
CA LEU A 23 8.47 0.30 8.45
C LEU A 23 6.96 0.07 8.59
N ASP A 24 6.50 -0.46 9.72
CA ASP A 24 5.07 -0.66 9.99
C ASP A 24 4.35 0.67 10.20
N GLN A 25 4.97 1.62 10.90
CA GLN A 25 4.44 2.98 11.01
C GLN A 25 4.34 3.66 9.63
N ALA A 26 5.33 3.46 8.75
CA ALA A 26 5.28 3.97 7.39
C ALA A 26 4.16 3.32 6.57
N ARG A 27 3.93 2.01 6.71
CA ARG A 27 2.81 1.29 6.08
C ARG A 27 1.46 1.83 6.53
N VAL A 28 1.27 2.06 7.83
CA VAL A 28 0.02 2.63 8.37
C VAL A 28 -0.19 4.06 7.85
N ARG A 29 0.86 4.89 7.82
CA ARG A 29 0.80 6.26 7.24
C ARG A 29 0.44 6.24 5.76
N LEU A 30 1.06 5.34 4.99
CA LEU A 30 0.77 5.17 3.57
C LEU A 30 -0.69 4.79 3.36
N LEU A 31 -1.23 3.84 4.14
CA LEU A 31 -2.64 3.47 4.06
C LEU A 31 -3.57 4.63 4.44
N TYR A 32 -3.26 5.34 5.51
CA TYR A 32 -4.10 6.43 6.01
C TYR A 32 -4.24 7.54 4.95
N TYR A 33 -3.12 8.09 4.48
CA TYR A 33 -3.13 9.16 3.47
C TYR A 33 -3.51 8.65 2.08
N GLY A 34 -3.08 7.43 1.72
CA GLY A 34 -3.43 6.80 0.45
C GLY A 34 -4.93 6.58 0.31
N LEU A 35 -5.61 6.08 1.36
CA LEU A 35 -7.06 5.91 1.34
C LEU A 35 -7.80 7.25 1.24
N LEU A 36 -7.34 8.31 1.92
CA LEU A 36 -7.89 9.65 1.75
C LEU A 36 -7.78 10.13 0.29
N LEU A 37 -6.63 9.90 -0.34
CA LEU A 37 -6.40 10.27 -1.73
C LEU A 37 -7.27 9.47 -2.71
N VAL A 38 -7.40 8.16 -2.49
CA VAL A 38 -8.32 7.31 -3.26
C VAL A 38 -9.77 7.78 -3.11
N MET A 39 -10.21 8.12 -1.89
CA MET A 39 -11.57 8.65 -1.67
C MET A 39 -11.81 9.95 -2.44
N ALA A 40 -10.86 10.88 -2.41
CA ALA A 40 -10.95 12.12 -3.17
C ALA A 40 -11.05 11.86 -4.69
N GLY A 41 -10.19 10.97 -5.22
CA GLY A 41 -10.24 10.57 -6.62
C GLY A 41 -11.57 9.91 -7.02
N LEU A 42 -12.06 8.98 -6.18
CA LEU A 42 -13.35 8.32 -6.39
C LEU A 42 -14.53 9.29 -6.34
N LEU A 43 -14.53 10.28 -5.46
CA LEU A 43 -15.58 11.30 -5.40
C LEU A 43 -15.62 12.14 -6.68
N VAL A 44 -14.46 12.54 -7.21
CA VAL A 44 -14.37 13.28 -8.48
C VAL A 44 -14.87 12.43 -9.64
N LEU A 45 -14.45 11.16 -9.72
CA LEU A 45 -14.90 10.24 -10.76
C LEU A 45 -16.39 9.94 -10.66
N LEU A 46 -16.90 9.67 -9.46
CA LEU A 46 -18.31 9.41 -9.20
C LEU A 46 -19.18 10.59 -9.64
N GLY A 47 -18.77 11.82 -9.29
CA GLY A 47 -19.45 13.02 -9.76
C GLY A 47 -19.46 13.10 -11.29
N ASN A 48 -18.31 12.89 -11.93
CA ASN A 48 -18.19 12.95 -13.39
C ASN A 48 -19.09 11.92 -14.09
N VAL A 49 -19.06 10.65 -13.68
CA VAL A 49 -19.87 9.60 -14.33
C VAL A 49 -21.37 9.75 -14.05
N TYR A 50 -21.73 10.28 -12.88
CA TYR A 50 -23.12 10.56 -12.53
C TYR A 50 -23.70 11.64 -13.46
N PHE A 51 -22.94 12.72 -13.71
CA PHE A 51 -23.37 13.77 -14.65
C PHE A 51 -23.46 13.28 -16.10
N HIS A 52 -22.64 12.32 -16.51
CA HIS A 52 -22.68 11.70 -17.84
C HIS A 52 -23.67 10.52 -17.95
N GLN A 53 -24.47 10.26 -16.91
CA GLN A 53 -25.50 9.20 -16.87
C GLN A 53 -24.97 7.78 -17.15
N GLN A 54 -23.70 7.53 -16.86
CA GLN A 54 -23.07 6.20 -16.98
C GLN A 54 -23.43 5.35 -15.74
N MET A 55 -24.60 4.69 -15.79
CA MET A 55 -25.20 4.06 -14.62
C MET A 55 -24.32 2.94 -14.02
N MET A 56 -23.73 2.08 -14.86
CA MET A 56 -22.95 0.94 -14.37
C MET A 56 -21.64 1.40 -13.71
N LEU A 57 -20.95 2.38 -14.30
CA LEU A 57 -19.80 3.03 -13.68
C LEU A 57 -20.16 3.82 -12.41
N THR A 58 -21.32 4.46 -12.37
CA THR A 58 -21.81 5.15 -11.16
C THR A 58 -21.97 4.16 -10.00
N TYR A 59 -22.60 3.02 -10.24
CA TYR A 59 -22.70 1.96 -9.22
C TYR A 59 -21.33 1.39 -8.84
N THR A 60 -20.43 1.23 -9.80
CA THR A 60 -19.08 0.71 -9.56
C THR A 60 -18.28 1.67 -8.67
N PHE A 61 -18.20 2.95 -9.02
CA PHE A 61 -17.49 3.95 -8.22
C PHE A 61 -18.17 4.21 -6.87
N GLY A 62 -19.51 4.16 -6.80
CA GLY A 62 -20.25 4.25 -5.55
C GLY A 62 -19.94 3.07 -4.61
N PHE A 63 -19.95 1.84 -5.14
CA PHE A 63 -19.59 0.64 -4.39
C PHE A 63 -18.13 0.71 -3.89
N LEU A 64 -17.20 1.08 -4.77
CA LEU A 64 -15.79 1.24 -4.40
C LEU A 64 -15.60 2.28 -3.31
N LEU A 65 -16.30 3.41 -3.39
CA LEU A 65 -16.23 4.46 -2.37
C LEU A 65 -16.71 3.94 -1.01
N VAL A 66 -17.82 3.18 -0.97
CA VAL A 66 -18.32 2.55 0.26
C VAL A 66 -17.32 1.54 0.82
N CYS A 67 -16.72 0.70 -0.02
CA CYS A 67 -15.70 -0.24 0.43
C CYS A 67 -14.46 0.46 0.97
N VAL A 68 -13.98 1.51 0.30
CA VAL A 68 -12.82 2.30 0.75
C VAL A 68 -13.12 3.00 2.07
N LEU A 69 -14.32 3.57 2.25
CA LEU A 69 -14.76 4.13 3.53
C LEU A 69 -14.79 3.07 4.63
N ALA A 70 -15.28 1.86 4.34
CA ALA A 70 -15.29 0.75 5.29
C ALA A 70 -13.86 0.33 5.68
N PHE A 71 -12.93 0.23 4.73
CA PHE A 71 -11.52 -0.07 5.01
C PHE A 71 -10.82 1.04 5.79
N PHE A 72 -11.08 2.30 5.44
CA PHE A 72 -10.55 3.44 6.18
C PHE A 72 -11.04 3.44 7.64
N LYS A 73 -12.33 3.18 7.84
CA LYS A 73 -12.91 3.04 9.18
C LYS A 73 -12.36 1.85 9.94
N TYR A 74 -12.15 0.72 9.26
CA TYR A 74 -11.57 -0.46 9.87
C TYR A 74 -10.12 -0.20 10.30
N LEU A 75 -9.34 0.49 9.47
CA LEU A 75 -7.96 0.88 9.78
C LEU A 75 -7.89 1.79 11.01
N THR A 76 -8.80 2.77 11.12
CA THR A 76 -8.81 3.72 12.25
C THR A 76 -9.31 3.10 13.55
N TRP A 77 -10.15 2.06 13.49
CA TRP A 77 -10.59 1.31 14.66
C TRP A 77 -9.57 0.26 15.10
N ASN A 78 -9.00 -0.49 14.16
CA ASN A 78 -7.97 -1.50 14.41
C ASN A 78 -6.84 -1.33 13.37
N PRO A 79 -5.65 -0.85 13.76
CA PRO A 79 -4.51 -0.59 12.86
C PRO A 79 -3.82 -1.85 12.33
N ASN A 80 -4.60 -2.85 11.92
CA ASN A 80 -4.07 -4.03 11.25
C ASN A 80 -3.87 -3.72 9.76
N TRP A 81 -2.75 -3.07 9.46
CA TRP A 81 -2.35 -2.70 8.10
C TRP A 81 -2.32 -3.90 7.15
N HIS A 82 -1.96 -5.08 7.67
CA HIS A 82 -1.81 -6.30 6.86
C HIS A 82 -3.14 -6.76 6.28
N ARG A 83 -4.19 -6.84 7.11
CA ARG A 83 -5.54 -7.22 6.67
C ARG A 83 -6.16 -6.19 5.74
N VAL A 84 -5.99 -4.90 6.04
CA VAL A 84 -6.49 -3.81 5.18
C VAL A 84 -5.85 -3.88 3.80
N SER A 85 -4.53 -4.11 3.74
CA SER A 85 -3.80 -4.20 2.48
C SER A 85 -4.27 -5.36 1.61
N HIS A 86 -4.46 -6.55 2.21
CA HIS A 86 -5.05 -7.69 1.51
C HIS A 86 -6.45 -7.38 0.98
N GLY A 87 -7.32 -6.81 1.82
CA GLY A 87 -8.67 -6.44 1.41
C GLY A 87 -8.69 -5.47 0.23
N LEU A 88 -7.85 -4.44 0.26
CA LEU A 88 -7.72 -3.47 -0.82
C LEU A 88 -7.18 -4.10 -2.11
N LEU A 89 -6.18 -4.99 -2.01
CA LEU A 89 -5.63 -5.68 -3.18
C LEU A 89 -6.60 -6.67 -3.80
N VAL A 90 -7.40 -7.37 -2.99
CA VAL A 90 -8.49 -8.23 -3.49
C VAL A 90 -9.53 -7.38 -4.20
N LEU A 91 -9.97 -6.28 -3.59
CA LEU A 91 -10.94 -5.37 -4.20
C LEU A 91 -10.42 -4.78 -5.52
N ALA A 92 -9.17 -4.30 -5.53
CA ALA A 92 -8.53 -3.73 -6.72
C ALA A 92 -8.38 -4.77 -7.84
N THR A 93 -7.88 -5.97 -7.51
CA THR A 93 -7.78 -7.08 -8.47
C THR A 93 -9.14 -7.43 -9.05
N PHE A 94 -10.14 -7.64 -8.20
CA PHE A 94 -11.48 -8.00 -8.63
C PHE A 94 -12.08 -6.93 -9.55
N THR A 95 -11.97 -5.67 -9.16
CA THR A 95 -12.47 -4.53 -9.95
C THR A 95 -11.77 -4.45 -11.31
N ASN A 96 -10.44 -4.60 -11.33
CA ASN A 96 -9.67 -4.58 -12.56
C ASN A 96 -10.07 -5.71 -13.51
N LEU A 97 -10.24 -6.93 -13.00
CA LEU A 97 -10.69 -8.06 -13.80
C LEU A 97 -12.13 -7.89 -14.30
N VAL A 98 -13.06 -7.45 -13.45
CA VAL A 98 -14.44 -7.15 -13.88
C VAL A 98 -14.45 -6.08 -14.96
N ASN A 99 -13.62 -5.04 -14.81
CA ASN A 99 -13.51 -3.98 -15.81
C ASN A 99 -13.04 -4.52 -17.17
N VAL A 100 -11.99 -5.35 -17.18
CA VAL A 100 -11.42 -5.92 -18.41
C VAL A 100 -12.33 -6.96 -19.06
N PHE A 101 -12.95 -7.86 -18.29
CA PHE A 101 -13.69 -8.99 -18.86
C PHE A 101 -15.18 -8.69 -19.08
N VAL A 102 -15.78 -7.75 -18.33
CA VAL A 102 -17.24 -7.54 -18.31
C VAL A 102 -17.62 -6.12 -18.73
N THR A 103 -17.10 -5.11 -18.03
CA THR A 103 -17.60 -3.72 -18.18
C THR A 103 -17.11 -3.04 -19.45
N MET A 104 -15.78 -3.00 -19.64
CA MET A 104 -15.13 -2.29 -20.76
C MET A 104 -14.82 -3.23 -21.91
N GLN A 105 -14.51 -4.50 -21.61
CA GLN A 105 -14.07 -5.49 -22.60
C GLN A 105 -12.89 -4.99 -23.45
N ASP A 106 -12.02 -4.20 -22.83
CA ASP A 106 -10.88 -3.55 -23.47
C ASP A 106 -9.76 -3.34 -22.44
N VAL A 107 -8.51 -3.33 -22.94
CA VAL A 107 -7.31 -3.07 -22.14
C VAL A 107 -6.77 -1.70 -22.50
N ASN A 108 -7.13 -0.71 -21.68
CA ASN A 108 -6.72 0.68 -21.85
C ASN A 108 -5.63 1.12 -20.86
N LEU A 109 -5.20 2.38 -20.99
CA LEU A 109 -4.16 2.95 -20.13
C LEU A 109 -4.51 2.89 -18.62
N ILE A 110 -5.79 3.04 -18.26
CA ILE A 110 -6.27 2.98 -16.87
C ILE A 110 -6.04 1.58 -16.30
N THR A 111 -6.33 0.54 -17.10
CA THR A 111 -6.11 -0.86 -16.74
C THR A 111 -4.63 -1.12 -16.48
N VAL A 112 -3.76 -0.71 -17.41
CA VAL A 112 -2.30 -0.87 -17.27
C VAL A 112 -1.77 -0.17 -16.01
N GLN A 113 -2.22 1.06 -15.75
CA GLN A 113 -1.82 1.80 -14.56
C GLN A 113 -2.33 1.17 -13.26
N SER A 114 -3.55 0.63 -13.28
CA SER A 114 -4.13 -0.09 -12.14
C SER A 114 -3.32 -1.34 -11.82
N ILE A 115 -2.88 -2.10 -12.83
CA ILE A 115 -1.99 -3.25 -12.65
C ILE A 115 -0.66 -2.80 -12.04
N ILE A 116 -0.03 -1.74 -12.56
CA ILE A 116 1.22 -1.21 -11.99
C ILE A 116 1.03 -0.80 -10.53
N LEU A 117 -0.06 -0.12 -10.21
CA LEU A 117 -0.37 0.29 -8.85
C LEU A 117 -0.55 -0.92 -7.93
N ILE A 118 -1.25 -1.96 -8.37
CA ILE A 118 -1.42 -3.22 -7.61
C ILE A 118 -0.06 -3.89 -7.37
N ILE A 119 0.80 -3.95 -8.39
CA ILE A 119 2.15 -4.52 -8.28
C ILE A 119 2.93 -3.74 -7.22
N VAL A 120 3.11 -2.43 -7.41
CA VAL A 120 3.90 -1.59 -6.51
C VAL A 120 3.36 -1.64 -5.08
N PHE A 121 2.05 -1.50 -4.91
CA PHE A 121 1.42 -1.52 -3.60
C PHE A 121 1.55 -2.89 -2.91
N SER A 122 1.38 -3.99 -3.63
CA SER A 122 1.49 -5.34 -3.05
C SER A 122 2.90 -5.67 -2.57
N PHE A 123 3.93 -5.31 -3.33
CA PHE A 123 5.32 -5.50 -2.91
C PHE A 123 5.67 -4.65 -1.68
N TYR A 124 5.21 -3.40 -1.63
CA TYR A 124 5.53 -2.50 -0.52
C TYR A 124 4.77 -2.84 0.77
N MET A 125 3.51 -3.21 0.65
CA MET A 125 2.68 -3.51 1.82
C MET A 125 2.92 -4.94 2.32
N LEU A 126 2.87 -5.94 1.45
CA LEU A 126 2.82 -7.35 1.86
C LEU A 126 4.12 -8.13 1.62
N GLY A 127 5.13 -7.48 1.02
CA GLY A 127 6.42 -8.11 0.73
C GLY A 127 6.41 -8.98 -0.52
N GLN A 128 7.50 -9.72 -0.74
CA GLN A 128 7.80 -10.39 -2.00
C GLN A 128 6.79 -11.48 -2.38
N SER A 129 6.47 -12.40 -1.47
CA SER A 129 5.62 -13.56 -1.79
C SER A 129 4.22 -13.14 -2.23
N TRP A 130 3.59 -12.24 -1.47
CA TRP A 130 2.27 -11.70 -1.82
C TRP A 130 2.33 -10.71 -2.98
N GLY A 131 3.42 -9.95 -3.10
CA GLY A 131 3.67 -9.08 -4.24
C GLY A 131 3.62 -9.84 -5.57
N VAL A 132 4.33 -10.96 -5.66
CA VAL A 132 4.31 -11.84 -6.84
C VAL A 132 2.90 -12.40 -7.08
N PHE A 133 2.22 -12.88 -6.04
CA PHE A 133 0.87 -13.44 -6.16
C PHE A 133 -0.12 -12.45 -6.78
N TYR A 134 -0.24 -11.25 -6.23
CA TYR A 134 -1.19 -10.24 -6.74
C TYR A 134 -0.79 -9.70 -8.12
N SER A 135 0.51 -9.61 -8.40
CA SER A 135 1.03 -9.24 -9.72
C SER A 135 0.57 -10.23 -10.78
N LEU A 136 0.80 -11.53 -10.55
CA LEU A 136 0.40 -12.59 -11.48
C LEU A 136 -1.12 -12.70 -11.61
N ALA A 137 -1.86 -12.55 -10.50
CA ALA A 137 -3.32 -12.59 -10.49
C ALA A 137 -3.98 -11.47 -11.32
N ASN A 138 -3.27 -10.38 -11.60
CA ASN A 138 -3.75 -9.32 -12.49
C ASN A 138 -3.15 -9.42 -13.89
N MET A 139 -1.84 -9.66 -13.98
CA MET A 139 -1.14 -9.65 -15.26
C MET A 139 -1.56 -10.82 -16.15
N LEU A 140 -1.59 -12.05 -15.61
CA LEU A 140 -1.88 -13.23 -16.43
C LEU A 140 -3.30 -13.22 -17.02
N PRO A 141 -4.37 -12.94 -16.25
CA PRO A 141 -5.71 -12.89 -16.83
C PRO A 141 -5.85 -11.79 -17.87
N VAL A 142 -5.26 -10.61 -17.65
CA VAL A 142 -5.35 -9.49 -18.61
C VAL A 142 -4.60 -9.81 -19.89
N LEU A 143 -3.40 -10.41 -19.81
CA LEU A 143 -2.70 -10.89 -21.00
C LEU A 143 -3.48 -11.99 -21.73
N GLY A 144 -4.07 -12.92 -20.97
CA GLY A 144 -4.96 -13.94 -21.52
C GLY A 144 -6.15 -13.34 -22.27
N PHE A 145 -6.77 -12.30 -21.71
CA PHE A 145 -7.84 -11.55 -22.36
C PHE A 145 -7.38 -10.92 -23.67
N MET A 146 -6.22 -10.27 -23.70
CA MET A 146 -5.69 -9.65 -24.93
C MET A 146 -5.47 -10.68 -26.04
N VAL A 147 -4.97 -11.87 -25.71
CA VAL A 147 -4.80 -12.98 -26.67
C VAL A 147 -6.16 -13.48 -27.17
N LEU A 148 -7.14 -13.67 -26.28
CA LEU A 148 -8.49 -14.10 -26.67
C LEU A 148 -9.20 -13.07 -27.55
N GLN A 149 -9.07 -11.78 -27.24
CA GLN A 149 -9.63 -10.71 -28.03
C GLN A 149 -9.03 -10.68 -29.44
N PHE A 150 -7.72 -10.90 -29.56
CA PHE A 150 -7.02 -10.97 -30.84
C PHE A 150 -7.44 -12.17 -31.70
N GLU A 151 -7.52 -13.37 -31.12
CA GLU A 151 -7.80 -14.61 -31.86
C GLU A 151 -9.29 -14.81 -32.18
N THR A 152 -10.17 -14.47 -31.24
CA THR A 152 -11.58 -14.89 -31.31
C THR A 152 -12.57 -13.74 -31.44
N ASN A 153 -12.10 -12.47 -31.46
CA ASN A 153 -12.96 -11.29 -31.25
C ASN A 153 -13.88 -11.51 -30.04
N TYR A 154 -13.29 -11.93 -28.91
CA TYR A 154 -14.05 -12.20 -27.70
C TYR A 154 -14.82 -10.95 -27.28
N PHE A 155 -16.15 -11.03 -27.37
CA PHE A 155 -17.09 -10.04 -26.83
C PHE A 155 -18.21 -10.80 -26.13
N ILE A 156 -18.52 -10.40 -24.90
CA ILE A 156 -19.76 -10.81 -24.26
C ILE A 156 -20.85 -9.90 -24.84
N ASP A 157 -22.01 -10.47 -25.22
CA ASP A 157 -23.17 -9.74 -25.80
C ASP A 157 -23.74 -8.60 -24.91
N PHE A 158 -23.13 -8.36 -23.76
CA PHE A 158 -23.37 -7.18 -22.94
C PHE A 158 -22.70 -5.96 -23.58
N LYS A 159 -23.49 -4.94 -23.96
CA LYS A 159 -23.00 -3.71 -24.60
C LYS A 159 -21.88 -3.08 -23.76
N PRO A 160 -20.62 -3.05 -24.24
CA PRO A 160 -19.52 -2.48 -23.49
C PRO A 160 -19.78 -0.99 -23.23
N GLU A 161 -19.54 -0.55 -22.00
CA GLU A 161 -19.65 0.86 -21.66
C GLU A 161 -18.39 1.57 -22.17
N LYS A 162 -18.54 2.62 -22.97
CA LYS A 162 -17.41 3.42 -23.42
C LYS A 162 -17.21 4.59 -22.46
N LEU A 163 -16.02 4.69 -21.90
CA LEU A 163 -15.66 5.83 -21.07
C LEU A 163 -15.68 7.13 -21.89
N ASP A 164 -16.20 8.19 -21.28
CA ASP A 164 -16.04 9.53 -21.84
C ASP A 164 -14.57 9.96 -21.72
N GLN A 165 -14.10 10.78 -22.66
CA GLN A 165 -12.72 11.25 -22.68
C GLN A 165 -12.35 11.99 -21.38
N THR A 166 -13.28 12.73 -20.78
CA THR A 166 -13.08 13.41 -19.50
C THR A 166 -12.85 12.39 -18.38
N THR A 167 -13.66 11.33 -18.33
CA THR A 167 -13.51 10.26 -17.33
C THR A 167 -12.16 9.56 -17.48
N ILE A 168 -11.70 9.35 -18.72
CA ILE A 168 -10.38 8.77 -18.98
C ILE A 168 -9.27 9.67 -18.44
N ILE A 169 -9.29 10.95 -18.78
CA ILE A 169 -8.27 11.92 -18.33
C ILE A 169 -8.24 11.99 -16.80
N LEU A 170 -9.41 12.12 -16.15
CA LEU A 170 -9.51 12.16 -14.70
C LEU A 170 -8.97 10.88 -14.04
N SER A 171 -9.32 9.70 -14.58
CA SER A 171 -8.87 8.42 -14.03
C SER A 171 -7.36 8.25 -14.17
N VAL A 172 -6.81 8.57 -15.34
CA VAL A 172 -5.36 8.51 -15.60
C VAL A 172 -4.61 9.46 -14.68
N PHE A 173 -5.12 10.68 -14.50
CA PHE A 173 -4.51 11.67 -13.62
C PHE A 173 -4.53 11.23 -12.15
N ALA A 174 -5.68 10.74 -11.66
CA ALA A 174 -5.82 10.21 -10.31
C ALA A 174 -4.88 9.02 -10.05
N ASN A 175 -4.78 8.10 -11.01
CA ASN A 175 -3.86 6.95 -10.92
C ASN A 175 -2.40 7.39 -10.88
N PHE A 176 -1.98 8.35 -11.70
CA PHE A 176 -0.61 8.86 -11.64
C PHE A 176 -0.30 9.52 -10.30
N ILE A 177 -1.21 10.32 -9.76
CA ILE A 177 -1.04 10.91 -8.43
C ILE A 177 -0.87 9.80 -7.39
N LEU A 178 -1.68 8.75 -7.43
CA LEU A 178 -1.56 7.61 -6.52
C LEU A 178 -0.22 6.89 -6.67
N ILE A 179 0.22 6.61 -7.89
CA ILE A 179 1.51 5.96 -8.15
C ILE A 179 2.66 6.81 -7.61
N LEU A 180 2.67 8.12 -7.92
CA LEU A 180 3.67 9.06 -7.42
C LEU A 180 3.65 9.15 -5.90
N PHE A 181 2.47 9.19 -5.29
CA PHE A 181 2.31 9.23 -3.84
C PHE A 181 2.88 7.97 -3.18
N VAL A 182 2.48 6.79 -3.65
CA VAL A 182 2.98 5.51 -3.12
C VAL A 182 4.50 5.43 -3.27
N GLN A 183 5.04 5.81 -4.43
CA GLN A 183 6.49 5.79 -4.63
C GLN A 183 7.24 6.76 -3.76
N SER A 184 6.81 8.03 -3.72
CA SER A 184 7.45 9.05 -2.91
C SER A 184 7.43 8.68 -1.43
N HIS A 185 6.30 8.20 -0.92
CA HIS A 185 6.17 7.79 0.47
C HIS A 185 7.08 6.60 0.81
N PHE A 186 7.13 5.60 -0.06
CA PHE A 186 7.98 4.43 0.16
C PHE A 186 9.47 4.80 0.08
N TYR A 187 9.86 5.60 -0.91
CA TYR A 187 11.24 6.09 -1.04
C TYR A 187 11.68 6.84 0.23
N SER A 188 10.85 7.77 0.72
CA SER A 188 11.15 8.48 1.97
C SER A 188 11.27 7.52 3.16
N ALA A 189 10.34 6.58 3.32
CA ALA A 189 10.39 5.60 4.41
C ALA A 189 11.63 4.71 4.34
N PHE A 190 12.03 4.30 3.14
CA PHE A 190 13.22 3.49 2.90
C PHE A 190 14.51 4.25 3.26
N ILE A 191 14.63 5.52 2.84
CA ILE A 191 15.78 6.37 3.17
C ILE A 191 15.87 6.62 4.68
N THR A 192 14.74 6.89 5.34
CA THR A 192 14.70 7.03 6.81
C THR A 192 15.15 5.74 7.50
N ASN A 193 14.68 4.59 7.04
CA ASN A 193 15.06 3.29 7.60
C ASN A 193 16.57 3.00 7.46
N ILE A 194 17.17 3.30 6.30
CA ILE A 194 18.63 3.16 6.10
C ILE A 194 19.40 4.07 7.04
N LYS A 195 18.96 5.33 7.20
CA LYS A 195 19.62 6.30 8.07
C LYS A 195 19.65 5.81 9.51
N GLU A 196 18.53 5.34 10.03
CA GLU A 196 18.46 4.81 11.40
C GLU A 196 19.23 3.50 11.57
N PHE A 197 19.21 2.62 10.58
CA PHE A 197 20.02 1.40 10.61
C PHE A 197 21.52 1.73 10.71
N LYS A 198 21.97 2.78 10.00
CA LYS A 198 23.34 3.25 10.07
C LYS A 198 23.67 3.82 11.45
N GLU A 199 22.81 4.66 12.02
CA GLU A 199 22.99 5.23 13.35
C GLU A 199 23.03 4.14 14.43
N SER A 200 22.13 3.15 14.37
CA SER A 200 22.11 2.01 15.29
C SER A 200 23.36 1.14 15.18
N SER A 201 23.86 0.91 13.96
CA SER A 201 25.10 0.16 13.72
C SER A 201 26.33 0.88 14.29
N GLU A 202 26.40 2.20 14.13
CA GLU A 202 27.45 3.04 14.71
C GLU A 202 27.41 3.03 16.24
N GLU A 203 26.22 3.11 16.84
CA GLU A 203 26.03 3.02 18.30
C GLU A 203 26.44 1.65 18.83
N GLN A 204 26.05 0.56 18.15
CA GLN A 204 26.42 -0.80 18.52
C GLN A 204 27.93 -1.02 18.45
N SER A 205 28.59 -0.50 17.42
CA SER A 205 30.05 -0.50 17.31
C SER A 205 30.72 0.26 18.47
N GLY A 206 30.21 1.45 18.80
CA GLY A 206 30.70 2.24 19.93
C GLY A 206 30.51 1.56 21.29
N MET A 207 29.38 0.86 21.50
CA MET A 207 29.13 0.07 22.70
C MET A 207 30.08 -1.12 22.82
N ASN A 208 30.36 -1.82 21.73
CA ASN A 208 31.32 -2.93 21.73
C ASN A 208 32.72 -2.47 22.15
N VAL A 209 33.18 -1.31 21.66
CA VAL A 209 34.46 -0.72 22.07
C VAL A 209 34.47 -0.39 23.58
N LYS A 210 33.37 0.17 24.11
CA LYS A 210 33.25 0.44 25.55
C LYS A 210 33.26 -0.84 26.39
N LEU A 211 32.59 -1.89 25.92
CA LEU A 211 32.57 -3.19 26.58
C LEU A 211 33.97 -3.81 26.61
N GLU A 212 34.70 -3.76 25.51
CA GLU A 212 36.08 -4.25 25.43
C GLU A 212 37.00 -3.51 26.41
N HIS A 213 36.90 -2.18 26.49
CA HIS A 213 37.62 -1.39 27.49
C HIS A 213 37.22 -1.74 28.93
N ALA A 214 35.95 -1.99 29.20
CA ALA A 214 35.47 -2.38 30.52
C ALA A 214 36.02 -3.77 30.93
N ILE A 215 36.06 -4.73 29.99
CA ILE A 215 36.66 -6.06 30.19
C ILE A 215 38.15 -5.92 30.49
N GLN A 216 38.90 -5.18 29.68
CA GLN A 216 40.34 -4.95 29.92
C GLN A 216 40.60 -4.28 31.27
N LYS A 217 39.76 -3.32 31.68
CA LYS A 217 39.89 -2.65 32.97
C LYS A 217 39.58 -3.59 34.13
N ALA A 218 38.55 -4.43 34.00
CA ALA A 218 38.18 -5.43 34.99
C ALA A 218 39.29 -6.49 35.15
N GLU A 219 39.87 -6.95 34.05
CA GLU A 219 40.97 -7.92 34.02
C GLU A 219 42.22 -7.36 34.72
N LYS A 220 42.65 -6.13 34.36
CA LYS A 220 43.77 -5.45 35.03
C LYS A 220 43.50 -5.24 36.53
N SER A 221 42.27 -4.86 36.90
CA SER A 221 41.90 -4.72 38.32
C SER A 221 41.90 -6.05 39.07
N SER A 222 41.50 -7.14 38.42
CA SER A 222 41.54 -8.49 39.01
C SER A 222 42.97 -8.96 39.20
N HIS A 223 43.84 -8.74 38.21
CA HIS A 223 45.27 -9.07 38.30
C HIS A 223 45.95 -8.30 39.44
N ALA A 224 45.78 -6.98 39.51
CA ALA A 224 46.34 -6.15 40.57
C ALA A 224 45.84 -6.58 41.96
N LYS A 225 44.57 -6.98 42.09
CA LYS A 225 44.01 -7.49 43.35
C LYS A 225 44.59 -8.85 43.73
N SER A 226 44.84 -9.73 42.76
CA SER A 226 45.47 -11.02 42.99
C SER A 226 46.93 -10.86 43.42
N GLU A 227 47.66 -9.94 42.80
CA GLU A 227 49.06 -9.63 43.12
C GLU A 227 49.21 -8.94 44.49
N PHE A 228 48.22 -8.13 44.90
CA PHE A 228 48.21 -7.52 46.24
C PHE A 228 47.94 -8.54 47.37
N LEU A 229 47.26 -9.65 47.06
CA LEU A 229 46.86 -10.67 48.04
C LEU A 229 47.82 -11.87 48.10
N SER A 230 48.82 -11.94 47.21
CA SER A 230 49.91 -12.93 47.21
C SER A 230 51.14 -12.41 47.91
#